data_AF-A0AAQ3LZQ9-F1
#
_entry.id   AF-A0AAQ3LZQ9-F1
#
_cell.length_a   1.000
_cell.length_b   1.000
_cell.length_c   1.000
_cell.angle_alpha   90.00
_cell.angle_beta   90.00
_cell.angle_gamma   90.00
#
_symmetry.space_group_name_H-M   'P 1'
#
loop_
_entity.id
_entity.type
_entity.pdbx_description
1 polymer ?
#
loop_
_entity_poly.entity_id
_entity_poly.type
_entity_poly.pdbx_seq_one_letter_code
_entity_poly.pdbx_strand_id
1 'polypeptide(L)'
;MLANLFKVETLDTRFASRTGEPVPGAQPSKWTTPEYFLYYLAFLTIPFFMFKSVYDVSKPEHPGYAKFEPLLETGWIPGRKVDNSDAQYRSFRDNIPYMALLLILHPLLRRAYEAIATNNSLKEANGKKTRGQTMNDLAADARLERRIRYDVVFAAIFLLVLHGISAFKVLLILYLNYQIATALPKQYVGATTWIFNISVLFANELCKGYKFVDIATIVLPPHSDSTAEKSAANWGSQLDAYGGLIPRWEVLFNLTVLRLIAFNFDYLWTSDRRAGSPIEKKNLDPANLPERERVSSGARYEDFTFRNYLAYALYSPLYLTGPIMNFNDYISQCRYTLPSISRSRIVPYAIRFAICLLTMEVVLHYIYAVAISNSHPDWSTYSPFQLSMLGYFNLHIIWLKLLLPWRFFRLWSLLDGIDPPENMVRCMSDNYSALAFWRGWHRSFNRWIIRYIYVPMGGSQGGSKIRAALNYLSVFTFVALWHDINLRLLVWGWLVVLFVLPEIIATLLFPARKWRDRPDAYRWICGAGAVGNILMMMAANLVGFAVGLDGLKGLVDGIVGTFGGRIFLVAACGTLFVGSQVMFEWRESEKRRGINLKC
;
A
#
# COMPACT_ATOMS: atom_id res chain seq x y z
N MET A 1 8.40 -22.86 -15.21
CA MET A 1 7.58 -22.23 -14.14
C MET A 1 8.38 -21.17 -13.36
N LEU A 2 9.57 -21.48 -12.84
CA LEU A 2 10.41 -20.55 -12.05
C LEU A 2 10.82 -19.25 -12.79
N ALA A 3 11.21 -19.33 -14.06
CA ALA A 3 11.63 -18.15 -14.85
C ALA A 3 10.52 -17.09 -15.03
N ASN A 4 9.24 -17.48 -14.89
CA ASN A 4 8.11 -16.56 -14.97
C ASN A 4 7.71 -16.00 -13.60
N LEU A 5 8.16 -16.59 -12.49
CA LEU A 5 7.70 -16.25 -11.14
C LEU A 5 8.01 -14.79 -10.75
N PHE A 6 9.17 -14.30 -11.20
CA PHE A 6 9.66 -12.96 -10.88
C PHE A 6 9.24 -11.89 -11.88
N LYS A 7 8.52 -12.26 -12.93
CA LYS A 7 7.95 -11.30 -13.90
C LYS A 7 6.96 -10.37 -13.21
N VAL A 8 6.89 -9.12 -13.67
CA VAL A 8 5.93 -8.13 -13.13
C VAL A 8 4.50 -8.48 -13.53
N GLU A 9 4.33 -9.10 -14.69
CA GLU A 9 3.04 -9.59 -15.21
C GLU A 9 2.42 -10.67 -14.30
N THR A 10 3.26 -11.43 -13.59
CA THR A 10 2.83 -12.42 -12.59
C THR A 10 2.35 -11.75 -11.30
N LEU A 11 2.83 -10.54 -10.98
CA LEU A 11 2.29 -9.75 -9.88
C LEU A 11 0.88 -9.26 -10.21
N ASP A 12 0.76 -8.63 -11.38
CA ASP A 12 -0.45 -7.96 -11.80
C ASP A 12 -0.62 -8.04 -13.32
N THR A 13 -1.73 -8.63 -13.76
CA THR A 13 -2.04 -8.75 -15.19
C THR A 13 -2.27 -7.39 -15.85
N ARG A 14 -2.54 -6.34 -15.06
CA ARG A 14 -2.61 -4.95 -15.52
C ARG A 14 -1.29 -4.47 -16.14
N PHE A 15 -0.18 -5.15 -15.88
CA PHE A 15 1.13 -4.82 -16.40
C PHE A 15 1.49 -5.56 -17.70
N ALA A 16 0.76 -6.62 -18.04
CA ALA A 16 1.01 -7.37 -19.26
C ALA A 16 0.70 -6.50 -20.50
N SER A 17 1.53 -6.64 -21.53
CA SER A 17 1.24 -6.05 -22.84
C SER A 17 -0.04 -6.66 -23.39
N ARG A 18 -0.92 -5.82 -23.94
CA ARG A 18 -2.15 -6.29 -24.61
C ARG A 18 -1.87 -6.85 -26.00
N THR A 19 -0.85 -6.34 -26.68
CA THR A 19 -0.49 -6.72 -28.06
C THR A 19 0.76 -7.61 -28.12
N GLY A 20 1.54 -7.67 -27.03
CA GLY A 20 2.85 -8.33 -27.02
C GLY A 20 3.95 -7.54 -27.74
N GLU A 21 3.59 -6.43 -28.39
CA GLU A 21 4.53 -5.62 -29.17
C GLU A 21 5.40 -4.73 -28.28
N PRO A 22 6.65 -4.46 -28.69
CA PRO A 22 7.51 -3.50 -28.01
C PRO A 22 6.87 -2.11 -27.93
N VAL A 23 7.08 -1.42 -26.81
CA VAL A 23 6.68 -0.02 -26.67
C VAL A 23 7.44 0.84 -27.69
N PRO A 24 6.79 1.77 -28.41
CA PRO A 24 7.47 2.65 -29.36
C PRO A 24 8.65 3.39 -28.71
N GLY A 25 9.82 3.32 -29.35
CA GLY A 25 11.05 3.93 -28.87
C GLY A 25 11.91 3.07 -27.92
N ALA A 26 11.57 1.79 -27.73
CA ALA A 26 12.42 0.84 -27.00
C ALA A 26 13.80 0.70 -27.67
N GLN A 27 14.86 0.80 -26.87
CA GLN A 27 16.24 0.72 -27.32
C GLN A 27 16.71 -0.74 -27.44
N PRO A 28 17.71 -1.04 -28.30
CA PRO A 28 18.32 -2.37 -28.37
C PRO A 28 18.98 -2.75 -27.04
N SER A 29 19.12 -4.05 -26.79
CA SER A 29 19.65 -4.53 -25.51
C SER A 29 21.14 -4.26 -25.36
N LYS A 30 21.54 -3.89 -24.14
CA LYS A 30 22.92 -3.60 -23.76
C LYS A 30 23.56 -4.66 -22.87
N TRP A 31 22.86 -5.74 -22.52
CA TRP A 31 23.36 -6.78 -21.62
C TRP A 31 24.66 -7.46 -22.08
N THR A 32 24.96 -7.40 -23.38
CA THR A 32 26.15 -8.00 -24.01
C THR A 32 27.24 -6.99 -24.37
N THR A 33 27.11 -5.72 -23.96
CA THR A 33 28.12 -4.71 -24.25
C THR A 33 29.28 -4.78 -23.24
N PRO A 34 30.50 -4.33 -23.62
CA PRO A 34 31.65 -4.28 -22.70
C PRO A 34 31.36 -3.49 -21.40
N GLU A 35 30.58 -2.42 -21.49
CA GLU A 35 30.12 -1.63 -20.34
C GLU A 35 29.33 -2.49 -19.34
N TYR A 36 28.41 -3.33 -19.80
CA TYR A 36 27.59 -4.17 -18.91
C TYR A 36 28.35 -5.37 -18.35
N PHE A 37 29.38 -5.85 -19.05
CA PHE A 37 30.29 -6.84 -18.47
C PHE A 37 31.05 -6.28 -17.25
N LEU A 38 31.48 -5.02 -17.29
CA LEU A 38 32.05 -4.35 -16.11
C LEU A 38 31.02 -4.23 -14.98
N TYR A 39 29.76 -3.95 -15.32
CA TYR A 39 28.69 -3.87 -14.31
C TYR A 39 28.38 -5.22 -13.68
N TYR A 40 28.47 -6.33 -14.41
CA TYR A 40 28.34 -7.67 -13.80
C TYR A 40 29.42 -7.93 -12.76
N LEU A 41 30.68 -7.53 -12.99
CA LEU A 41 31.75 -7.66 -12.01
C LEU A 41 31.44 -6.89 -10.72
N ALA A 42 30.89 -5.68 -10.85
CA ALA A 42 30.44 -4.88 -9.72
C ALA A 42 29.30 -5.58 -8.96
N PHE A 43 28.31 -6.16 -9.64
CA PHE A 43 27.21 -6.90 -9.02
C PHE A 43 27.62 -8.24 -8.39
N LEU A 44 28.69 -8.87 -8.85
CA LEU A 44 29.22 -10.09 -8.25
C LEU A 44 29.99 -9.81 -6.94
N THR A 45 30.53 -8.61 -6.78
CA THR A 45 31.44 -8.27 -5.67
C THR A 45 30.79 -7.35 -4.63
N ILE A 46 30.18 -6.25 -5.07
CA ILE A 46 29.69 -5.19 -4.18
C ILE A 46 28.55 -5.68 -3.26
N PRO A 47 27.49 -6.35 -3.75
CA PRO A 47 26.41 -6.83 -2.88
C PRO A 47 26.88 -7.77 -1.77
N PHE A 48 27.92 -8.57 -2.02
CA PHE A 48 28.53 -9.42 -1.01
C PHE A 48 29.14 -8.59 0.13
N PHE A 49 29.92 -7.55 -0.19
CA PHE A 49 30.50 -6.67 0.84
C PHE A 49 29.44 -5.84 1.56
N MET A 50 28.40 -5.40 0.87
CA MET A 50 27.27 -4.70 1.48
C MET A 50 26.61 -5.57 2.56
N PHE A 51 26.27 -6.83 2.22
CA PHE A 51 25.69 -7.78 3.16
C PHE A 51 26.66 -8.13 4.30
N LYS A 52 27.92 -8.47 3.94
CA LYS A 52 28.96 -8.84 4.91
C LYS A 52 29.16 -7.76 5.97
N SER A 53 29.15 -6.49 5.58
CA SER A 53 29.33 -5.37 6.50
C SER A 53 28.30 -5.35 7.63
N VAL A 54 27.03 -5.62 7.31
CA VAL A 54 25.95 -5.61 8.31
C VAL A 54 25.88 -6.92 9.07
N TYR A 55 26.19 -8.02 8.37
CA TYR A 55 26.34 -9.33 8.99
C TYR A 55 27.43 -9.33 10.07
N ASP A 56 28.59 -8.73 9.82
CA ASP A 56 29.70 -8.68 10.78
C ASP A 56 29.37 -7.90 12.05
N VAL A 57 28.61 -6.79 11.94
CA VAL A 57 28.15 -6.05 13.14
C VAL A 57 27.00 -6.73 13.88
N SER A 58 26.35 -7.71 13.25
CA SER A 58 25.27 -8.51 13.84
C SER A 58 25.80 -9.76 14.58
N LYS A 59 27.11 -10.01 14.56
CA LYS A 59 27.71 -11.19 15.18
C LYS A 59 27.89 -11.07 16.69
N PRO A 60 27.86 -12.18 17.45
CA PRO A 60 28.17 -12.20 18.88
C PRO A 60 29.53 -11.62 19.25
N GLU A 61 30.52 -11.72 18.34
CA GLU A 61 31.86 -11.19 18.58
C GLU A 61 31.95 -9.66 18.48
N HIS A 62 30.91 -8.99 17.97
CA HIS A 62 30.92 -7.53 17.84
C HIS A 62 30.86 -6.86 19.23
N PRO A 63 31.69 -5.84 19.54
CA PRO A 63 31.70 -5.20 20.86
C PRO A 63 30.34 -4.63 21.30
N GLY A 64 29.50 -4.23 20.33
CA GLY A 64 28.14 -3.73 20.59
C GLY A 64 27.08 -4.79 20.83
N TYR A 65 27.38 -6.09 20.64
CA TYR A 65 26.38 -7.17 20.63
C TYR A 65 25.59 -7.27 21.94
N ALA A 66 26.27 -7.18 23.08
CA ALA A 66 25.65 -7.25 24.40
C ALA A 66 24.55 -6.18 24.63
N LYS A 67 24.57 -5.06 23.88
CA LYS A 67 23.58 -3.99 24.01
C LYS A 67 22.25 -4.31 23.32
N PHE A 68 22.29 -5.00 22.18
CA PHE A 68 21.08 -5.33 21.41
C PHE A 68 20.66 -6.79 21.55
N GLU A 69 21.51 -7.66 22.07
CA GLU A 69 21.17 -9.06 22.35
C GLU A 69 19.86 -9.26 23.12
N PRO A 70 19.52 -8.45 24.16
CA PRO A 70 18.26 -8.61 24.89
C PRO A 70 17.02 -8.34 24.04
N LEU A 71 17.16 -7.67 22.89
CA LEU A 71 16.07 -7.39 21.95
C LEU A 71 15.85 -8.52 20.93
N LEU A 72 16.75 -9.52 20.91
CA LEU A 72 16.68 -10.65 19.99
C LEU A 72 15.93 -11.82 20.62
N GLU A 73 15.18 -12.53 19.79
CA GLU A 73 14.43 -13.73 20.19
C GLU A 73 15.13 -15.01 19.72
N THR A 74 14.68 -16.15 20.24
CA THR A 74 15.16 -17.45 19.77
C THR A 74 14.70 -17.67 18.33
N GLY A 75 15.65 -17.85 17.42
CA GLY A 75 15.39 -18.10 16.00
C GLY A 75 15.13 -19.57 15.72
N TRP A 76 14.56 -19.86 14.55
CA TRP A 76 14.33 -21.23 14.07
C TRP A 76 15.53 -21.79 13.29
N ILE A 77 16.48 -20.93 12.88
CA ILE A 77 17.74 -21.36 12.28
C ILE A 77 18.69 -21.81 13.40
N PRO A 78 19.21 -23.06 13.38
CA PRO A 78 20.09 -23.56 14.42
C PRO A 78 21.29 -22.64 14.67
N GLY A 79 21.51 -22.26 15.94
CA GLY A 79 22.61 -21.38 16.35
C GLY A 79 22.41 -19.90 16.00
N ARG A 80 21.22 -19.48 15.56
CA ARG A 80 20.91 -18.08 15.23
C ARG A 80 19.71 -17.57 16.01
N LYS A 81 19.84 -16.34 16.50
CA LYS A 81 18.72 -15.55 17.03
C LYS A 81 17.99 -14.86 15.88
N VAL A 82 16.83 -14.28 16.15
CA VAL A 82 16.05 -13.51 15.18
C VAL A 82 15.78 -12.11 15.71
N ASP A 83 15.94 -11.11 14.86
CA ASP A 83 15.56 -9.73 15.14
C ASP A 83 14.05 -9.55 14.94
N ASN A 84 13.27 -9.82 15.98
CA ASN A 84 11.84 -9.54 16.02
C ASN A 84 11.54 -8.16 16.66
N SER A 85 12.53 -7.25 16.71
CA SER A 85 12.42 -6.02 17.52
C SER A 85 11.49 -4.95 16.93
N ASP A 86 11.11 -5.02 15.65
CA ASP A 86 10.11 -4.13 15.05
C ASP A 86 8.69 -4.49 15.51
N ALA A 87 8.04 -3.62 16.29
CA ALA A 87 6.71 -3.89 16.86
C ALA A 87 5.61 -4.11 15.81
N GLN A 88 5.66 -3.41 14.67
CA GLN A 88 4.63 -3.52 13.63
C GLN A 88 4.78 -4.84 12.85
N TYR A 89 6.01 -5.22 12.49
CA TYR A 89 6.26 -6.49 11.82
C TYR A 89 6.05 -7.68 12.77
N ARG A 90 6.48 -7.57 14.03
CA ARG A 90 6.22 -8.59 15.07
C ARG A 90 4.74 -8.92 15.19
N SER A 91 3.90 -7.88 15.30
CA SER A 91 2.44 -8.04 15.36
C SER A 91 1.89 -8.82 14.15
N PHE A 92 2.37 -8.55 12.93
CA PHE A 92 2.00 -9.33 11.76
C PHE A 92 2.53 -10.77 11.83
N ARG A 93 3.83 -10.93 12.10
CA ARG A 93 4.56 -12.20 12.13
C ARG A 93 3.95 -13.21 13.10
N ASP A 94 3.70 -12.77 14.34
CA ASP A 94 3.19 -13.62 15.41
C ASP A 94 1.74 -14.06 15.13
N ASN A 95 0.99 -13.29 14.34
CA ASN A 95 -0.38 -13.59 13.95
C ASN A 95 -0.52 -14.33 12.61
N ILE A 96 0.58 -14.66 11.92
CA ILE A 96 0.54 -15.38 10.63
C ILE A 96 -0.30 -16.66 10.71
N PRO A 97 -0.19 -17.53 11.74
CA PRO A 97 -1.00 -18.76 11.79
C PRO A 97 -2.51 -18.50 11.82
N TYR A 98 -2.97 -17.53 12.63
CA TYR A 98 -4.39 -17.16 12.70
C TYR A 98 -4.88 -16.54 11.38
N MET A 99 -4.05 -15.68 10.78
CA MET A 99 -4.37 -15.09 9.48
C MET A 99 -4.39 -16.15 8.37
N ALA A 100 -3.47 -17.11 8.37
CA ALA A 100 -3.44 -18.22 7.41
C ALA A 100 -4.68 -19.12 7.54
N LEU A 101 -5.18 -19.34 8.76
CA LEU A 101 -6.46 -20.01 8.97
C LEU A 101 -7.61 -19.24 8.30
N LEU A 102 -7.68 -17.92 8.49
CA LEU A 102 -8.70 -17.08 7.84
C LEU A 102 -8.57 -17.09 6.31
N LEU A 103 -7.34 -17.05 5.79
CA LEU A 103 -7.03 -17.11 4.36
C LEU A 103 -7.62 -18.36 3.68
N ILE A 104 -7.68 -19.47 4.42
CA ILE A 104 -8.23 -20.75 3.95
C ILE A 104 -9.72 -20.85 4.24
N LEU A 105 -10.12 -20.57 5.49
CA LEU A 105 -11.48 -20.77 5.97
C LEU A 105 -12.47 -19.85 5.27
N HIS A 106 -12.15 -18.57 5.08
CA HIS A 106 -13.07 -17.61 4.46
C HIS A 106 -13.46 -17.99 3.01
N PRO A 107 -12.52 -18.27 2.08
CA PRO A 107 -12.89 -18.74 0.74
C PRO A 107 -13.62 -20.10 0.74
N LEU A 108 -13.35 -20.99 1.70
CA LEU A 108 -14.06 -22.27 1.82
C LEU A 108 -15.51 -22.07 2.28
N LEU A 109 -15.73 -21.25 3.31
CA LEU A 109 -17.06 -20.87 3.78
C LEU A 109 -17.86 -20.17 2.68
N ARG A 110 -17.23 -19.30 1.88
CA ARG A 110 -17.83 -18.70 0.69
C ARG A 110 -18.36 -19.77 -0.26
N ARG A 111 -17.52 -20.72 -0.64
CA ARG A 111 -17.87 -21.77 -1.60
C ARG A 111 -18.98 -22.67 -1.06
N ALA A 112 -18.94 -23.01 0.23
CA ALA A 112 -20.00 -23.76 0.89
C ALA A 112 -21.33 -22.99 0.85
N TYR A 113 -21.31 -21.69 1.18
CA TYR A 113 -22.48 -20.83 1.08
C TYR A 113 -23.03 -20.74 -0.35
N GLU A 114 -22.15 -20.54 -1.34
CA GLU A 114 -22.54 -20.46 -2.75
C GLU A 114 -23.15 -21.79 -3.24
N ALA A 115 -22.61 -22.93 -2.84
CA ALA A 115 -23.15 -24.24 -3.18
C ALA A 115 -24.58 -24.43 -2.62
N ILE A 116 -24.81 -24.05 -1.36
CA ILE A 116 -26.12 -24.13 -0.71
C ILE A 116 -27.11 -23.13 -1.34
N ALA A 117 -26.69 -21.87 -1.52
CA ALA A 117 -27.55 -20.82 -2.06
C ALA A 117 -27.96 -21.07 -3.52
N THR A 118 -27.07 -21.66 -4.33
CA THR A 118 -27.37 -22.00 -5.73
C THR A 118 -28.49 -23.04 -5.81
N ASN A 119 -28.46 -24.06 -4.96
CA ASN A 119 -29.50 -25.09 -4.90
C ASN A 119 -30.88 -24.53 -4.53
N ASN A 120 -30.93 -23.46 -3.73
CA ASN A 120 -32.17 -22.78 -3.38
C ASN A 120 -32.67 -21.85 -4.51
N SER A 121 -31.76 -21.13 -5.19
CA SER A 121 -32.11 -20.23 -6.30
C SER A 121 -32.65 -20.95 -7.55
N LEU A 122 -32.19 -22.17 -7.84
CA LEU A 122 -32.73 -22.99 -8.93
C LEU A 122 -34.19 -23.42 -8.68
N LYS A 123 -34.63 -23.47 -7.42
CA LYS A 123 -36.04 -23.72 -7.06
C LYS A 123 -36.92 -22.48 -7.20
N GLU A 124 -36.38 -21.28 -6.98
CA GLU A 124 -37.11 -20.00 -7.06
C GLU A 124 -37.19 -19.41 -8.50
N ALA A 125 -36.19 -19.69 -9.35
CA ALA A 125 -36.08 -19.13 -10.70
C ALA A 125 -37.17 -19.61 -11.70
N ASN A 126 -37.95 -20.63 -11.35
CA ASN A 126 -39.10 -21.07 -12.15
C ASN A 126 -40.29 -20.07 -12.11
N GLY A 127 -40.23 -18.99 -11.32
CA GLY A 127 -41.40 -18.13 -11.05
C GLY A 127 -41.38 -16.68 -11.58
N LYS A 128 -40.25 -16.09 -11.97
CA LYS A 128 -40.19 -14.66 -12.33
C LYS A 128 -39.23 -14.36 -13.50
N LYS A 129 -39.77 -14.35 -14.73
CA LYS A 129 -39.12 -13.68 -15.87
C LYS A 129 -39.69 -12.27 -16.02
N THR A 130 -38.87 -11.25 -15.82
CA THR A 130 -39.18 -9.87 -16.19
C THR A 130 -38.78 -9.63 -17.66
N ARG A 131 -39.62 -8.93 -18.42
CA ARG A 131 -39.48 -8.75 -19.87
C ARG A 131 -38.30 -7.83 -20.19
N GLY A 132 -37.27 -8.33 -20.88
CA GLY A 132 -36.18 -7.52 -21.46
C GLY A 132 -34.76 -7.75 -20.93
N GLN A 133 -34.55 -8.56 -19.87
CA GLN A 133 -33.22 -8.93 -19.39
C GLN A 133 -32.71 -10.21 -20.07
N THR A 134 -31.42 -10.24 -20.44
CA THR A 134 -30.79 -11.48 -20.92
C THR A 134 -30.60 -12.46 -19.75
N MET A 135 -30.60 -13.77 -20.02
CA MET A 135 -30.35 -14.78 -18.98
C MET A 135 -28.98 -14.61 -18.30
N ASN A 136 -28.01 -14.01 -19.02
CA ASN A 136 -26.67 -13.73 -18.51
C ASN A 136 -26.66 -12.58 -17.48
N ASP A 137 -27.46 -11.52 -17.70
CA ASP A 137 -27.56 -10.40 -16.76
C ASP A 137 -28.22 -10.83 -15.44
N LEU A 138 -29.28 -11.64 -15.52
CA LEU A 138 -29.96 -12.19 -14.34
C LEU A 138 -29.02 -13.06 -13.49
N ALA A 139 -28.21 -13.90 -14.13
CA ALA A 139 -27.22 -14.73 -13.44
C ALA A 139 -26.11 -13.89 -12.76
N ALA A 140 -25.70 -12.81 -13.41
CA ALA A 140 -24.70 -11.89 -12.89
C ALA A 140 -25.22 -11.10 -11.68
N ASP A 141 -26.46 -10.61 -11.76
CA ASP A 141 -27.13 -9.91 -10.66
C ASP A 141 -27.36 -10.85 -9.45
N ALA A 142 -27.73 -12.11 -9.70
CA ALA A 142 -27.84 -13.14 -8.67
C ALA A 142 -26.48 -13.50 -8.03
N ARG A 143 -25.37 -13.41 -8.77
CA ARG A 143 -24.01 -13.58 -8.21
C ARG A 143 -23.66 -12.42 -7.29
N LEU A 144 -23.90 -11.18 -7.72
CA LEU A 144 -23.68 -9.99 -6.88
C LEU A 144 -24.42 -10.13 -5.56
N GLU A 145 -25.72 -10.39 -5.63
CA GLU A 145 -26.56 -10.49 -4.44
C GLU A 145 -26.03 -11.55 -3.46
N ARG A 146 -25.73 -12.77 -3.92
CA ARG A 146 -25.16 -13.84 -3.09
C ARG A 146 -23.85 -13.45 -2.43
N ARG A 147 -22.94 -12.80 -3.18
CA ARG A 147 -21.66 -12.35 -2.62
C ARG A 147 -21.84 -11.31 -1.53
N ILE A 148 -22.64 -10.27 -1.81
CA ILE A 148 -22.93 -9.21 -0.85
C ILE A 148 -23.61 -9.77 0.41
N ARG A 149 -24.55 -10.74 0.28
CA ARG A 149 -25.20 -11.38 1.44
C ARG A 149 -24.16 -11.95 2.40
N TYR A 150 -23.27 -12.77 1.87
CA TYR A 150 -22.24 -13.39 2.70
C TYR A 150 -21.22 -12.35 3.17
N ASP A 151 -20.81 -11.39 2.35
CA ASP A 151 -19.83 -10.36 2.74
C ASP A 151 -20.32 -9.59 3.96
N VAL A 152 -21.58 -9.16 3.97
CA VAL A 152 -22.16 -8.44 5.12
C VAL A 152 -22.22 -9.33 6.36
N VAL A 153 -22.66 -10.57 6.24
CA VAL A 153 -22.78 -11.49 7.39
C VAL A 153 -21.39 -11.81 7.96
N PHE A 154 -20.45 -12.18 7.10
CA PHE A 154 -19.09 -12.47 7.52
C PHE A 154 -18.43 -11.22 8.11
N ALA A 155 -18.57 -10.06 7.48
CA ALA A 155 -18.04 -8.81 7.99
C ALA A 155 -18.61 -8.43 9.36
N ALA A 156 -19.91 -8.64 9.61
CA ALA A 156 -20.51 -8.38 10.92
C ALA A 156 -19.89 -9.27 12.02
N ILE A 157 -19.75 -10.57 11.75
CA ILE A 157 -19.10 -11.52 12.69
C ILE A 157 -17.63 -11.13 12.87
N PHE A 158 -16.92 -10.87 11.78
CA PHE A 158 -15.51 -10.53 11.78
C PHE A 158 -15.24 -9.23 12.55
N LEU A 159 -16.08 -8.20 12.36
CA LEU A 159 -15.98 -6.92 13.06
C LEU A 159 -16.23 -7.06 14.56
N LEU A 160 -17.21 -7.87 14.97
CA LEU A 160 -17.48 -8.18 16.38
C LEU A 160 -16.33 -8.96 17.02
N VAL A 161 -15.74 -9.93 16.33
CA VAL A 161 -14.57 -10.68 16.83
C VAL A 161 -13.35 -9.77 16.98
N LEU A 162 -13.12 -8.89 16.01
CA LEU A 162 -11.98 -7.98 16.03
C LEU A 162 -12.11 -6.88 17.06
N HIS A 163 -13.28 -6.24 17.17
CA HIS A 163 -13.42 -4.98 17.92
C HIS A 163 -14.46 -5.05 19.05
N GLY A 164 -15.11 -6.19 19.23
CA GLY A 164 -16.14 -6.39 20.25
C GLY A 164 -17.25 -5.32 20.15
N ILE A 165 -17.53 -4.67 21.28
CA ILE A 165 -18.61 -3.66 21.37
C ILE A 165 -18.27 -2.38 20.57
N SER A 166 -16.98 -2.10 20.34
CA SER A 166 -16.59 -0.95 19.50
C SER A 166 -16.99 -1.11 18.03
N ALA A 167 -17.38 -2.32 17.59
CA ALA A 167 -17.98 -2.53 16.26
C ALA A 167 -19.21 -1.64 16.01
N PHE A 168 -20.01 -1.34 17.04
CA PHE A 168 -21.18 -0.48 16.89
C PHE A 168 -20.81 0.98 16.58
N LYS A 169 -19.68 1.48 17.13
CA LYS A 169 -19.13 2.81 16.82
C LYS A 169 -18.75 2.90 15.34
N VAL A 170 -18.06 1.87 14.84
CA VAL A 170 -17.70 1.75 13.42
C VAL A 170 -18.95 1.78 12.54
N LEU A 171 -19.96 0.96 12.86
CA LEU A 171 -21.20 0.90 12.09
C LEU A 171 -21.96 2.24 12.09
N LEU A 172 -21.97 2.96 13.21
CA LEU A 172 -22.57 4.29 13.29
C LEU A 172 -21.87 5.28 12.35
N ILE A 173 -20.54 5.34 12.37
CA ILE A 173 -19.76 6.21 11.48
C ILE A 173 -20.05 5.84 10.00
N LEU A 174 -20.10 4.54 9.69
CA LEU A 174 -20.45 4.08 8.34
C LEU A 174 -21.85 4.55 7.93
N TYR A 175 -22.84 4.41 8.79
CA TYR A 175 -24.20 4.85 8.54
C TYR A 175 -24.28 6.37 8.31
N LEU A 176 -23.65 7.18 9.17
CA LEU A 176 -23.60 8.63 9.00
C LEU A 176 -22.96 9.03 7.67
N ASN A 177 -21.85 8.40 7.29
CA ASN A 177 -21.23 8.66 5.98
C ASN A 177 -22.12 8.27 4.80
N TYR A 178 -22.86 7.16 4.90
CA TYR A 178 -23.82 6.77 3.88
C TYR A 178 -24.93 7.82 3.70
N GLN A 179 -25.47 8.34 4.80
CA GLN A 179 -26.49 9.40 4.77
C GLN A 179 -25.95 10.68 4.12
N ILE A 180 -24.67 11.02 4.33
CA ILE A 180 -24.03 12.16 3.65
C ILE A 180 -24.09 12.00 2.13
N ALA A 181 -23.89 10.78 1.60
CA ALA A 181 -23.97 10.53 0.18
C ALA A 181 -25.42 10.56 -0.34
N THR A 182 -26.34 9.85 0.33
CA THR A 182 -27.66 9.54 -0.26
C THR A 182 -28.78 10.49 0.14
N ALA A 183 -28.68 11.17 1.29
CA ALA A 183 -29.76 12.03 1.82
C ALA A 183 -29.50 13.53 1.62
N LEU A 184 -28.24 13.96 1.53
CA LEU A 184 -27.92 15.37 1.36
C LEU A 184 -28.13 15.87 -0.09
N PRO A 185 -28.45 17.16 -0.28
CA PRO A 185 -28.44 17.77 -1.60
C PRO A 185 -27.05 17.67 -2.24
N LYS A 186 -27.01 17.31 -3.53
CA LYS A 186 -25.77 17.00 -4.27
C LYS A 186 -24.65 18.05 -4.12
N GLN A 187 -25.01 19.33 -4.09
CA GLN A 187 -24.05 20.44 -3.98
C GLN A 187 -23.23 20.44 -2.67
N TYR A 188 -23.75 19.83 -1.60
CA TYR A 188 -23.08 19.76 -0.31
C TYR A 188 -22.33 18.45 -0.09
N VAL A 189 -22.69 17.38 -0.80
CA VAL A 189 -22.13 16.02 -0.61
C VAL A 189 -20.61 16.03 -0.62
N GLY A 190 -19.97 16.68 -1.59
CA GLY A 190 -18.52 16.72 -1.71
C GLY A 190 -17.82 17.39 -0.51
N ALA A 191 -18.27 18.58 -0.11
CA ALA A 191 -17.69 19.31 1.02
C ALA A 191 -17.95 18.60 2.35
N THR A 192 -19.19 18.17 2.59
CA THR A 192 -19.57 17.46 3.81
C THR A 192 -18.84 16.12 3.94
N THR A 193 -18.60 15.40 2.83
CA THR A 193 -17.78 14.17 2.83
C THR A 193 -16.38 14.44 3.36
N TRP A 194 -15.70 15.47 2.85
CA TRP A 194 -14.35 15.80 3.29
C TRP A 194 -14.32 16.28 4.75
N ILE A 195 -15.22 17.20 5.12
CA ILE A 195 -15.31 17.71 6.50
C ILE A 195 -15.57 16.56 7.47
N PHE A 196 -16.57 15.72 7.21
CA PHE A 196 -16.91 14.60 8.08
C PHE A 196 -15.74 13.61 8.22
N ASN A 197 -15.17 13.16 7.11
CA ASN A 197 -14.14 12.12 7.15
C ASN A 197 -12.82 12.62 7.76
N ILE A 198 -12.43 13.88 7.51
CA ILE A 198 -11.26 14.48 8.17
C ILE A 198 -11.53 14.64 9.67
N SER A 199 -12.70 15.17 10.06
CA SER A 199 -13.08 15.30 11.47
C SER A 199 -13.08 13.95 12.19
N VAL A 200 -13.56 12.88 11.53
CA VAL A 200 -13.51 11.52 12.09
C VAL A 200 -12.08 11.03 12.27
N LEU A 201 -11.16 11.29 11.32
CA LEU A 201 -9.74 10.93 11.50
C LEU A 201 -9.16 11.59 12.77
N PHE A 202 -9.37 12.91 12.92
CA PHE A 202 -8.91 13.65 14.11
C PHE A 202 -9.57 13.17 15.39
N ALA A 203 -10.89 13.02 15.39
CA ALA A 203 -11.64 12.60 16.57
C ALA A 203 -11.26 11.17 17.01
N ASN A 204 -11.05 10.27 16.05
CA ASN A 204 -10.60 8.89 16.32
C ASN A 204 -9.26 8.86 17.07
N GLU A 205 -8.29 9.68 16.66
CA GLU A 205 -6.97 9.74 17.29
C GLU A 205 -7.00 10.51 18.62
N LEU A 206 -7.59 11.71 18.64
CA LEU A 206 -7.65 12.57 19.82
C LEU A 206 -8.45 11.92 20.96
N CYS A 207 -9.51 11.19 20.64
CA CYS A 207 -10.35 10.48 21.61
C CYS A 207 -9.98 9.00 21.75
N LYS A 208 -8.87 8.54 21.17
CA LYS A 208 -8.36 7.15 21.28
C LYS A 208 -9.43 6.08 21.04
N GLY A 209 -10.23 6.24 19.97
CA GLY A 209 -11.30 5.29 19.61
C GLY A 209 -12.60 5.40 20.43
N TYR A 210 -12.81 6.53 21.11
CA TYR A 210 -13.98 6.86 21.93
C TYR A 210 -14.24 5.81 23.01
N LYS A 211 -13.37 5.71 24.01
CA LYS A 211 -13.58 4.74 25.10
C LYS A 211 -14.92 4.99 25.79
N PHE A 212 -15.63 3.93 26.11
CA PHE A 212 -16.95 4.02 26.74
C PHE A 212 -16.87 4.67 28.12
N VAL A 213 -15.76 4.50 28.85
CA VAL A 213 -15.51 5.24 30.09
C VAL A 213 -15.50 6.76 29.87
N ASP A 214 -14.88 7.24 28.80
CA ASP A 214 -14.79 8.68 28.48
C ASP A 214 -16.15 9.21 27.98
N ILE A 215 -16.92 8.40 27.26
CA ILE A 215 -18.28 8.77 26.86
C ILE A 215 -19.19 8.87 28.10
N ALA A 216 -19.09 7.90 29.02
CA ALA A 216 -19.91 7.84 30.21
C ALA A 216 -19.69 9.06 31.13
N THR A 217 -18.46 9.57 31.22
CA THR A 217 -18.15 10.77 32.01
C THR A 217 -18.67 12.05 31.37
N ILE A 218 -18.72 12.14 30.03
CA ILE A 218 -19.24 13.32 29.31
C ILE A 218 -20.77 13.37 29.32
N VAL A 219 -21.45 12.21 29.26
CA VAL A 219 -22.92 12.13 29.21
C VAL A 219 -23.54 12.39 30.58
N LEU A 220 -22.78 12.25 31.66
CA LEU A 220 -23.25 12.57 33.01
C LEU A 220 -23.42 14.09 33.20
N PRO A 221 -24.50 14.53 33.86
CA PRO A 221 -24.67 15.94 34.21
C PRO A 221 -23.52 16.44 35.11
N PRO A 222 -23.07 17.70 34.97
CA PRO A 222 -21.94 18.26 35.73
C PRO A 222 -22.11 18.34 37.27
N HIS A 223 -23.20 17.81 37.83
CA HIS A 223 -23.50 17.77 39.26
C HIS A 223 -24.00 16.38 39.73
N SER A 224 -23.65 15.30 39.04
CA SER A 224 -23.98 13.95 39.50
C SER A 224 -23.22 13.58 40.77
N ASP A 225 -23.89 12.94 41.73
CA ASP A 225 -23.25 12.44 42.96
C ASP A 225 -22.07 11.51 42.65
N SER A 226 -21.04 11.54 43.51
CA SER A 226 -19.81 10.74 43.34
C SER A 226 -20.03 9.24 43.15
N THR A 227 -21.17 8.71 43.60
CA THR A 227 -21.59 7.31 43.40
C THR A 227 -22.06 7.04 41.97
N ALA A 228 -22.79 7.99 41.36
CA ALA A 228 -23.27 7.89 39.98
C ALA A 228 -22.11 7.98 38.99
N GLU A 229 -21.14 8.87 39.24
CA GLU A 229 -19.91 8.97 38.45
C GLU A 229 -19.09 7.68 38.48
N LYS A 230 -18.88 7.11 39.67
CA LYS A 230 -18.20 5.81 39.83
C LYS A 230 -18.95 4.67 39.14
N SER A 231 -20.27 4.65 39.22
CA SER A 231 -21.09 3.63 38.56
C SER A 231 -21.00 3.71 37.03
N ALA A 232 -21.08 4.93 36.46
CA ALA A 232 -20.96 5.14 35.03
C ALA A 232 -19.56 4.83 34.51
N ALA A 233 -18.51 5.20 35.25
CA ALA A 233 -17.13 4.85 34.92
C ALA A 233 -16.89 3.34 34.99
N ASN A 234 -17.46 2.65 36.00
CA ASN A 234 -17.42 1.19 36.10
C ASN A 234 -18.15 0.53 34.92
N TRP A 235 -19.33 1.02 34.54
CA TRP A 235 -20.05 0.52 33.37
C TRP A 235 -19.27 0.74 32.06
N GLY A 236 -18.70 1.93 31.87
CA GLY A 236 -17.88 2.24 30.68
C GLY A 236 -16.63 1.36 30.59
N SER A 237 -15.91 1.18 31.71
CA SER A 237 -14.74 0.29 31.76
C SER A 237 -15.09 -1.19 31.56
N GLN A 238 -16.26 -1.64 32.03
CA GLN A 238 -16.78 -2.98 31.74
C GLN A 238 -17.04 -3.17 30.24
N LEU A 239 -17.62 -2.16 29.56
CA LEU A 239 -17.82 -2.23 28.11
C LEU A 239 -16.49 -2.21 27.34
N ASP A 240 -15.54 -1.37 27.76
CA ASP A 240 -14.22 -1.30 27.15
C ASP A 240 -13.41 -2.60 27.34
N ALA A 241 -13.72 -3.42 28.36
CA ALA A 241 -13.13 -4.74 28.55
C ALA A 241 -13.52 -5.73 27.43
N TYR A 242 -14.66 -5.53 26.77
CA TYR A 242 -15.12 -6.32 25.62
C TYR A 242 -14.61 -5.74 24.29
N GLY A 243 -13.31 -5.45 24.19
CA GLY A 243 -12.68 -4.81 23.03
C GLY A 243 -12.32 -5.72 21.86
N GLY A 244 -12.55 -7.04 21.95
CA GLY A 244 -12.18 -8.00 20.90
C GLY A 244 -10.67 -8.23 20.78
N LEU A 245 -10.23 -8.85 19.68
CA LEU A 245 -8.83 -9.19 19.43
C LEU A 245 -7.93 -7.98 19.18
N ILE A 246 -8.46 -6.93 18.54
CA ILE A 246 -7.78 -5.69 18.21
C ILE A 246 -8.65 -4.53 18.70
N PRO A 247 -8.58 -4.17 20.00
CA PRO A 247 -9.44 -3.14 20.57
C PRO A 247 -9.22 -1.74 19.98
N ARG A 248 -8.04 -1.51 19.41
CA ARG A 248 -7.64 -0.26 18.73
C ARG A 248 -8.16 -0.17 17.30
N TRP A 249 -9.48 -0.21 17.16
CA TRP A 249 -10.16 -0.15 15.86
C TRP A 249 -9.84 1.17 15.10
N GLU A 250 -9.57 2.25 15.83
CA GLU A 250 -9.33 3.59 15.29
C GLU A 250 -8.13 3.65 14.35
N VAL A 251 -7.08 2.86 14.62
CA VAL A 251 -5.85 2.81 13.81
C VAL A 251 -6.13 2.22 12.43
N LEU A 252 -6.94 1.16 12.39
CA LEU A 252 -7.29 0.44 11.17
C LEU A 252 -8.36 1.18 10.36
N PHE A 253 -9.16 2.02 11.05
CA PHE A 253 -10.21 2.80 10.43
C PHE A 253 -9.69 3.84 9.43
N ASN A 254 -8.42 4.25 9.52
CA ASN A 254 -7.81 5.18 8.56
C ASN A 254 -7.92 4.68 7.11
N LEU A 255 -7.76 3.37 6.85
CA LEU A 255 -7.97 2.79 5.52
C LEU A 255 -9.45 2.77 5.13
N THR A 256 -10.33 2.56 6.12
CA THR A 256 -11.78 2.56 5.92
C THR A 256 -12.24 3.93 5.44
N VAL A 257 -11.77 5.03 6.04
CA VAL A 257 -12.07 6.41 5.62
C VAL A 257 -11.85 6.65 4.12
N LEU A 258 -10.80 6.07 3.53
CA LEU A 258 -10.56 6.18 2.09
C LEU A 258 -11.69 5.53 1.26
N ARG A 259 -12.27 4.43 1.75
CA ARG A 259 -13.43 3.77 1.12
C ARG A 259 -14.68 4.62 1.25
N LEU A 260 -14.90 5.27 2.39
CA LEU A 260 -16.06 6.14 2.65
C LEU A 260 -16.08 7.30 1.66
N ILE A 261 -14.97 8.01 1.55
CA ILE A 261 -14.79 9.10 0.58
C ILE A 261 -14.98 8.57 -0.85
N ALA A 262 -14.37 7.42 -1.19
CA ALA A 262 -14.51 6.83 -2.52
C ALA A 262 -15.98 6.51 -2.87
N PHE A 263 -16.75 5.95 -1.93
CA PHE A 263 -18.17 5.66 -2.12
C PHE A 263 -18.96 6.94 -2.40
N ASN A 264 -18.81 7.98 -1.58
CA ASN A 264 -19.57 9.22 -1.72
C ASN A 264 -19.28 9.92 -3.06
N PHE A 265 -18.02 9.97 -3.49
CA PHE A 265 -17.65 10.54 -4.79
C PHE A 265 -18.09 9.67 -5.97
N ASP A 266 -17.97 8.34 -5.89
CA ASP A 266 -18.46 7.46 -6.94
C ASP A 266 -20.00 7.53 -7.07
N TYR A 267 -20.72 7.71 -5.96
CA TYR A 267 -22.17 7.97 -5.95
C TYR A 267 -22.49 9.30 -6.64
N LEU A 268 -21.83 10.39 -6.22
CA LEU A 268 -22.03 11.72 -6.78
C LEU A 268 -21.80 11.73 -8.29
N TRP A 269 -20.65 11.20 -8.75
CA TRP A 269 -20.32 11.15 -10.17
C TRP A 269 -21.22 10.24 -10.98
N THR A 270 -21.73 9.16 -10.39
CA THR A 270 -22.71 8.29 -11.06
C THR A 270 -24.05 8.99 -11.18
N SER A 271 -24.46 9.73 -10.15
CA SER A 271 -25.71 10.50 -10.14
C SER A 271 -25.73 11.67 -11.15
N ASP A 272 -24.57 12.16 -11.56
CA ASP A 272 -24.42 13.25 -12.54
C ASP A 272 -24.33 12.76 -13.99
N ARG A 273 -24.30 11.45 -14.21
CA ARG A 273 -24.32 10.90 -15.57
C ARG A 273 -25.71 11.09 -16.19
N ARG A 274 -25.75 11.77 -17.34
CA ARG A 274 -26.93 11.78 -18.21
C ARG A 274 -27.33 10.34 -18.56
N ALA A 275 -28.64 10.08 -18.66
CA ALA A 275 -29.21 8.76 -18.93
C ALA A 275 -28.42 7.97 -20.00
N GLY A 276 -28.04 6.74 -19.65
CA GLY A 276 -27.32 5.78 -20.51
C GLY A 276 -25.92 5.46 -20.01
N SER A 277 -25.66 4.17 -19.78
CA SER A 277 -24.36 3.67 -19.30
C SER A 277 -23.27 3.90 -20.34
N PRO A 278 -22.07 4.43 -19.98
CA PRO A 278 -20.94 4.51 -20.89
C PRO A 278 -20.54 3.15 -21.50
N ILE A 279 -20.83 2.06 -20.78
CA ILE A 279 -20.56 0.68 -21.21
C ILE A 279 -21.48 0.31 -22.38
N GLU A 280 -22.77 0.59 -22.25
CA GLU A 280 -23.77 0.37 -23.31
C GLU A 280 -23.47 1.25 -24.53
N LYS A 281 -23.13 2.53 -24.32
CA LYS A 281 -22.77 3.45 -25.41
C LYS A 281 -21.54 2.99 -26.20
N LYS A 282 -20.62 2.25 -25.57
CA LYS A 282 -19.40 1.74 -26.18
C LYS A 282 -19.51 0.28 -26.64
N ASN A 283 -20.67 -0.37 -26.48
CA ASN A 283 -20.89 -1.80 -26.75
C ASN A 283 -19.79 -2.71 -26.13
N LEU A 284 -19.36 -2.39 -24.91
CA LEU A 284 -18.34 -3.17 -24.21
C LEU A 284 -18.98 -4.35 -23.48
N ASP A 285 -18.33 -5.51 -23.50
CA ASP A 285 -18.71 -6.67 -22.69
C ASP A 285 -18.53 -6.36 -21.19
N PRO A 286 -19.62 -6.33 -20.39
CA PRO A 286 -19.56 -6.08 -18.95
C PRO A 286 -18.69 -7.07 -18.17
N ALA A 287 -18.59 -8.32 -18.63
CA ALA A 287 -17.81 -9.37 -17.96
C ALA A 287 -16.30 -9.20 -18.17
N ASN A 288 -15.90 -8.54 -19.27
CA ASN A 288 -14.50 -8.35 -19.67
C ASN A 288 -14.10 -6.88 -19.76
N LEU A 289 -14.67 -6.04 -18.87
CA LEU A 289 -14.36 -4.62 -18.85
C LEU A 289 -12.89 -4.35 -18.48
N PRO A 290 -12.21 -3.47 -19.23
CA PRO A 290 -10.94 -2.91 -18.81
C PRO A 290 -11.07 -2.25 -17.45
N GLU A 291 -10.04 -2.38 -16.61
CA GLU A 291 -10.03 -1.80 -15.26
C GLU A 291 -10.44 -0.33 -15.24
N ARG A 292 -9.94 0.50 -16.16
CA ARG A 292 -10.30 1.91 -16.25
C ARG A 292 -11.81 2.12 -16.34
N GLU A 293 -12.50 1.31 -17.14
CA GLU A 293 -13.96 1.40 -17.34
C GLU A 293 -14.74 0.83 -16.15
N ARG A 294 -14.20 -0.18 -15.45
CA ARG A 294 -14.80 -0.67 -14.18
C ARG A 294 -14.69 0.37 -13.08
N VAL A 295 -13.53 1.00 -12.94
CA VAL A 295 -13.30 2.07 -11.96
C VAL A 295 -14.18 3.29 -12.26
N SER A 296 -14.34 3.68 -13.53
CA SER A 296 -15.24 4.77 -13.86
C SER A 296 -16.71 4.38 -13.69
N SER A 297 -17.15 3.26 -14.24
CA SER A 297 -18.57 2.98 -14.51
C SER A 297 -19.01 1.55 -14.21
N GLY A 298 -18.29 0.82 -13.35
CA GLY A 298 -18.58 -0.58 -13.03
C GLY A 298 -19.84 -0.83 -12.21
N ALA A 299 -20.33 0.17 -11.45
CA ALA A 299 -21.59 0.09 -10.70
C ALA A 299 -22.71 0.88 -11.38
N ARG A 300 -23.94 0.37 -11.29
CA ARG A 300 -25.18 1.05 -11.68
C ARG A 300 -25.65 1.96 -10.54
N TYR A 301 -26.48 2.96 -10.83
CA TYR A 301 -27.04 3.84 -9.80
C TYR A 301 -27.81 3.06 -8.72
N GLU A 302 -28.54 2.00 -9.13
CA GLU A 302 -29.29 1.10 -8.25
C GLU A 302 -28.39 0.28 -7.30
N ASP A 303 -27.09 0.16 -7.61
CA ASP A 303 -26.16 -0.60 -6.79
C ASP A 303 -25.70 0.15 -5.53
N PHE A 304 -25.96 1.46 -5.45
CA PHE A 304 -25.58 2.30 -4.32
C PHE A 304 -26.56 2.15 -3.14
N THR A 305 -26.74 0.90 -2.69
CA THR A 305 -27.55 0.56 -1.52
C THR A 305 -26.69 0.50 -0.26
N PHE A 306 -27.32 0.69 0.90
CA PHE A 306 -26.63 0.61 2.19
C PHE A 306 -25.95 -0.75 2.40
N ARG A 307 -26.58 -1.83 1.95
CA ARG A 307 -26.02 -3.18 2.05
C ARG A 307 -24.75 -3.36 1.23
N ASN A 308 -24.76 -2.92 -0.03
CA ASN A 308 -23.60 -2.99 -0.91
C ASN A 308 -22.46 -2.12 -0.37
N TYR A 309 -22.80 -0.95 0.16
CA TYR A 309 -21.87 -0.07 0.84
C TYR A 309 -21.22 -0.73 2.06
N LEU A 310 -21.99 -1.38 2.94
CA LEU A 310 -21.44 -2.10 4.09
C LEU A 310 -20.50 -3.23 3.66
N ALA A 311 -20.88 -4.04 2.68
CA ALA A 311 -20.04 -5.11 2.14
C ALA A 311 -18.71 -4.57 1.59
N TYR A 312 -18.75 -3.45 0.87
CA TYR A 312 -17.57 -2.78 0.34
C TYR A 312 -16.67 -2.19 1.44
N ALA A 313 -17.25 -1.39 2.35
CA ALA A 313 -16.52 -0.71 3.40
C ALA A 313 -15.83 -1.72 4.33
N LEU A 314 -16.54 -2.80 4.67
CA LEU A 314 -16.09 -3.84 5.61
C LEU A 314 -15.60 -5.12 4.92
N TYR A 315 -15.25 -5.06 3.63
CA TYR A 315 -14.77 -6.23 2.88
C TYR A 315 -13.55 -6.84 3.58
N SER A 316 -13.77 -8.00 4.20
CA SER A 316 -12.90 -8.54 5.24
C SER A 316 -11.48 -8.86 4.76
N PRO A 317 -11.27 -9.41 3.54
CA PRO A 317 -9.93 -9.66 3.01
C PRO A 317 -9.06 -8.43 2.89
N LEU A 318 -9.63 -7.22 2.87
CA LEU A 318 -8.88 -5.97 2.75
C LEU A 318 -9.19 -4.99 3.89
N TYR A 319 -9.90 -5.42 4.94
CA TYR A 319 -10.38 -4.53 6.00
C TYR A 319 -9.24 -4.04 6.92
N LEU A 320 -8.42 -4.96 7.41
CA LEU A 320 -7.31 -4.65 8.33
C LEU A 320 -6.20 -3.86 7.64
N THR A 321 -5.72 -4.39 6.52
CA THR A 321 -4.75 -3.74 5.64
C THR A 321 -4.81 -4.38 4.26
N GLY A 322 -4.23 -3.75 3.26
CA GLY A 322 -4.24 -4.25 1.89
C GLY A 322 -4.50 -3.15 0.86
N PRO A 323 -4.59 -3.51 -0.42
CA PRO A 323 -4.79 -2.52 -1.45
C PRO A 323 -6.17 -1.86 -1.38
N ILE A 324 -6.18 -0.56 -1.64
CA ILE A 324 -7.38 0.27 -1.72
C ILE A 324 -8.05 0.04 -3.07
N MET A 325 -9.34 -0.27 -3.02
CA MET A 325 -10.20 -0.42 -4.18
C MET A 325 -11.36 0.56 -4.05
N ASN A 326 -11.89 1.02 -5.19
CA ASN A 326 -13.07 1.88 -5.23
C ASN A 326 -14.35 1.06 -5.31
N PHE A 327 -15.48 1.71 -5.04
CA PHE A 327 -16.78 1.05 -4.97
C PHE A 327 -17.20 0.45 -6.32
N ASN A 328 -17.01 1.20 -7.41
CA ASN A 328 -17.42 0.75 -8.74
C ASN A 328 -16.68 -0.53 -9.19
N ASP A 329 -15.38 -0.61 -8.95
CA ASP A 329 -14.56 -1.78 -9.28
C ASP A 329 -14.90 -2.97 -8.38
N TYR A 330 -15.16 -2.75 -7.09
CA TYR A 330 -15.62 -3.80 -6.18
C TYR A 330 -16.95 -4.42 -6.64
N ILE A 331 -17.97 -3.59 -6.90
CA ILE A 331 -19.29 -4.06 -7.35
C ILE A 331 -19.20 -4.77 -8.70
N SER A 332 -18.42 -4.23 -9.64
CA SER A 332 -18.20 -4.87 -10.94
C SER A 332 -17.62 -6.28 -10.79
N GLN A 333 -16.65 -6.48 -9.89
CA GLN A 333 -16.04 -7.79 -9.63
C GLN A 333 -16.94 -8.73 -8.81
N CYS A 334 -17.81 -8.19 -7.94
CA CYS A 334 -18.85 -8.95 -7.25
C CYS A 334 -19.98 -9.39 -8.20
N ARG A 335 -20.19 -8.67 -9.31
CA ARG A 335 -21.13 -9.06 -10.37
C ARG A 335 -20.51 -10.03 -11.38
N TYR A 336 -19.28 -9.76 -11.82
CA TYR A 336 -18.58 -10.54 -12.84
C TYR A 336 -17.21 -11.03 -12.36
N THR A 337 -16.97 -12.34 -12.45
CA THR A 337 -15.64 -12.90 -12.17
C THR A 337 -14.66 -12.48 -13.25
N LEU A 338 -13.52 -11.90 -12.86
CA LEU A 338 -12.51 -11.51 -13.84
C LEU A 338 -11.73 -12.71 -14.38
N PRO A 339 -11.31 -12.70 -15.66
CA PRO A 339 -10.40 -13.72 -16.22
C PRO A 339 -9.06 -13.81 -15.46
N SER A 340 -8.71 -12.73 -14.77
CA SER A 340 -7.49 -12.62 -13.98
C SER A 340 -7.53 -13.43 -12.68
N ILE A 341 -8.72 -13.91 -12.27
CA ILE A 341 -8.93 -14.86 -11.16
C ILE A 341 -8.77 -16.28 -11.70
N SER A 342 -7.52 -16.74 -11.75
CA SER A 342 -7.18 -18.07 -12.26
C SER A 342 -6.12 -18.73 -11.39
N ARG A 343 -6.18 -20.06 -11.28
CA ARG A 343 -5.18 -20.84 -10.51
C ARG A 343 -3.76 -20.63 -11.07
N SER A 344 -3.63 -20.53 -12.38
CA SER A 344 -2.36 -20.29 -13.07
C SER A 344 -1.69 -18.97 -12.69
N ARG A 345 -2.45 -18.00 -12.15
CA ARG A 345 -1.91 -16.73 -11.62
C ARG A 345 -1.79 -16.74 -10.10
N ILE A 346 -2.82 -17.23 -9.40
CA ILE A 346 -2.88 -17.17 -7.93
C ILE A 346 -1.78 -18.05 -7.31
N VAL A 347 -1.52 -19.24 -7.87
CA VAL A 347 -0.49 -20.15 -7.35
C VAL A 347 0.92 -19.53 -7.42
N PRO A 348 1.40 -19.02 -8.57
CA PRO A 348 2.67 -18.28 -8.61
C PRO A 348 2.70 -17.06 -7.69
N TYR A 349 1.60 -16.33 -7.53
CA TYR A 349 1.53 -15.19 -6.61
C TYR A 349 1.74 -15.64 -5.15
N ALA A 350 1.08 -16.74 -4.74
CA ALA A 350 1.24 -17.32 -3.41
C ALA A 350 2.66 -17.84 -3.16
N ILE A 351 3.26 -18.51 -4.15
CA ILE A 351 4.66 -18.97 -4.07
C ILE A 351 5.60 -17.75 -3.91
N ARG A 352 5.38 -16.67 -4.67
CA ARG A 352 6.18 -15.45 -4.54
C ARG A 352 6.03 -14.79 -3.17
N PHE A 353 4.81 -14.76 -2.62
CA PHE A 353 4.59 -14.29 -1.26
C PHE A 353 5.37 -15.14 -0.24
N ALA A 354 5.31 -16.46 -0.35
CA ALA A 354 6.05 -17.37 0.53
C ALA A 354 7.58 -17.17 0.42
N ILE A 355 8.11 -16.95 -0.79
CA ILE A 355 9.53 -16.61 -0.98
C ILE A 355 9.86 -15.28 -0.31
N CYS A 356 9.05 -14.23 -0.48
CA CYS A 356 9.28 -12.95 0.18
C CYS A 356 9.24 -13.08 1.71
N LEU A 357 8.33 -13.90 2.25
CA LEU A 357 8.24 -14.17 3.68
C LEU A 357 9.49 -14.89 4.18
N LEU A 358 9.92 -15.93 3.46
CA LEU A 358 11.17 -16.64 3.77
C LEU A 358 12.38 -15.71 3.67
N THR A 359 12.43 -14.82 2.68
CA THR A 359 13.50 -13.81 2.56
C THR A 359 13.54 -12.90 3.79
N MET A 360 12.39 -12.40 4.25
CA MET A 360 12.33 -11.59 5.48
C MET A 360 12.82 -12.40 6.69
N GLU A 361 12.31 -13.63 6.88
CA GLU A 361 12.75 -14.49 7.98
C GLU A 361 14.26 -14.73 7.96
N VAL A 362 14.83 -15.07 6.80
CA VAL A 362 16.28 -15.27 6.66
C VAL A 362 17.01 -13.96 6.97
N VAL A 363 16.61 -12.81 6.40
CA VAL A 363 17.27 -11.53 6.66
C VAL A 363 17.30 -11.22 8.16
N LEU A 364 16.21 -11.42 8.89
CA LEU A 364 16.15 -11.15 10.33
C LEU A 364 17.03 -12.07 11.19
N HIS A 365 17.50 -13.21 10.68
CA HIS A 365 18.45 -14.09 11.40
C HIS A 365 19.92 -13.71 11.17
N TYR A 366 20.21 -12.88 10.18
CA TYR A 366 21.58 -12.50 9.80
C TYR A 366 21.85 -11.00 9.91
N ILE A 367 20.80 -10.18 9.88
CA ILE A 367 20.88 -8.72 9.80
C ILE A 367 20.02 -8.14 10.92
N TYR A 368 20.64 -7.84 12.06
CA TYR A 368 19.96 -7.33 13.26
C TYR A 368 19.82 -5.81 13.26
N ALA A 369 19.53 -5.22 12.08
CA ALA A 369 19.58 -3.77 11.89
C ALA A 369 18.58 -3.01 12.76
N VAL A 370 17.40 -3.59 13.02
CA VAL A 370 16.36 -2.94 13.83
C VAL A 370 16.72 -3.02 15.31
N ALA A 371 17.18 -4.18 15.78
CA ALA A 371 17.64 -4.36 17.16
C ALA A 371 18.84 -3.45 17.47
N ILE A 372 19.80 -3.37 16.55
CA ILE A 372 20.94 -2.44 16.65
C ILE A 372 20.42 -1.02 16.79
N SER A 373 19.52 -0.57 15.91
CA SER A 373 18.94 0.79 15.97
C SER A 373 18.21 1.06 17.29
N ASN A 374 17.38 0.12 17.75
CA ASN A 374 16.60 0.23 18.99
C ASN A 374 17.45 0.20 20.26
N SER A 375 18.68 -0.31 20.19
CA SER A 375 19.63 -0.29 21.31
C SER A 375 20.28 1.07 21.56
N HIS A 376 19.98 2.08 20.72
CA HIS A 376 20.57 3.43 20.78
C HIS A 376 22.11 3.38 20.89
N PRO A 377 22.78 2.77 19.91
CA PRO A 377 24.21 2.54 19.98
C PRO A 377 24.97 3.86 19.79
N ASP A 378 26.21 3.89 20.23
CA ASP A 378 27.11 4.98 19.87
C ASP A 378 27.52 4.83 18.39
N TRP A 379 26.91 5.64 17.53
CA TRP A 379 27.14 5.62 16.09
C TRP A 379 28.58 5.93 15.69
N SER A 380 29.35 6.61 16.55
CA SER A 380 30.77 6.94 16.28
C SER A 380 31.67 5.71 16.21
N THR A 381 31.24 4.60 16.80
CA THR A 381 31.98 3.33 16.81
C THR A 381 31.91 2.56 15.48
N TYR A 382 31.02 2.97 14.58
CA TYR A 382 30.84 2.34 13.27
C TYR A 382 31.54 3.16 12.19
N SER A 383 32.17 2.45 11.24
CA SER A 383 32.69 3.11 10.05
C SER A 383 31.57 3.72 9.19
N PRO A 384 31.86 4.76 8.38
CA PRO A 384 30.87 5.33 7.46
C PRO A 384 30.23 4.29 6.53
N PHE A 385 31.00 3.27 6.11
CA PHE A 385 30.48 2.16 5.30
C PHE A 385 29.48 1.31 6.10
N GLN A 386 29.83 0.89 7.32
CA GLN A 386 28.93 0.10 8.17
C GLN A 386 27.63 0.85 8.48
N LEU A 387 27.71 2.14 8.84
CA LEU A 387 26.53 2.97 9.08
C LEU A 387 25.64 3.07 7.84
N SER A 388 26.25 3.31 6.67
CA SER A 388 25.51 3.38 5.41
C SER A 388 24.82 2.05 5.08
N MET A 389 25.50 0.93 5.29
CA MET A 389 24.93 -0.39 5.02
C MET A 389 23.83 -0.76 6.03
N LEU A 390 24.01 -0.46 7.32
CA LEU A 390 22.97 -0.63 8.34
C LEU A 390 21.71 0.14 7.96
N GLY A 391 21.86 1.41 7.58
CA GLY A 391 20.75 2.22 7.08
C GLY A 391 20.09 1.62 5.83
N TYR A 392 20.89 1.21 4.83
CA TYR A 392 20.39 0.62 3.59
C TYR A 392 19.60 -0.67 3.82
N PHE A 393 20.10 -1.60 4.64
CA PHE A 393 19.38 -2.83 4.96
C PHE A 393 18.17 -2.59 5.85
N ASN A 394 18.21 -1.60 6.74
CA ASN A 394 17.01 -1.20 7.49
C ASN A 394 15.90 -0.71 6.55
N LEU A 395 16.23 0.07 5.51
CA LEU A 395 15.25 0.47 4.48
C LEU A 395 14.67 -0.75 3.72
N HIS A 396 15.44 -1.83 3.52
CA HIS A 396 14.93 -3.07 2.93
C HIS A 396 13.99 -3.81 3.88
N ILE A 397 14.33 -3.86 5.17
CA ILE A 397 13.47 -4.43 6.22
C ILE A 397 12.15 -3.66 6.28
N ILE A 398 12.19 -2.32 6.25
CA ILE A 398 10.98 -1.48 6.19
C ILE A 398 10.15 -1.77 4.93
N TRP A 399 10.78 -1.91 3.76
CA TRP A 399 10.08 -2.28 2.54
C TRP A 399 9.40 -3.66 2.65
N LEU A 400 10.11 -4.69 3.14
CA LEU A 400 9.57 -6.04 3.35
C LEU A 400 8.44 -6.06 4.39
N LYS A 401 8.61 -5.35 5.49
CA LYS A 401 7.63 -5.15 6.57
C LYS A 401 6.28 -4.65 6.05
N LEU A 402 6.27 -3.76 5.06
CA LEU A 402 5.04 -3.25 4.45
C LEU A 402 4.56 -4.14 3.29
N LEU A 403 5.49 -4.69 2.52
CA LEU A 403 5.22 -5.60 1.40
C LEU A 403 4.41 -6.82 1.84
N LEU A 404 4.81 -7.46 2.93
CA LEU A 404 4.28 -8.76 3.35
C LEU A 404 2.80 -8.69 3.74
N PRO A 405 2.36 -7.80 4.64
CA PRO A 405 0.93 -7.62 4.91
C PRO A 405 0.15 -7.30 3.63
N TRP A 406 0.58 -6.33 2.83
CA TRP A 406 -0.18 -5.95 1.63
C TRP A 406 -0.32 -7.09 0.62
N ARG A 407 0.71 -7.91 0.43
CA ARG A 407 0.65 -9.10 -0.42
C ARG A 407 -0.23 -10.19 0.17
N PHE A 408 -0.18 -10.38 1.49
CA PHE A 408 -1.00 -11.35 2.18
C PHE A 408 -2.49 -11.05 2.00
N PHE A 409 -2.93 -9.84 2.32
CA PHE A 409 -4.34 -9.44 2.19
C PHE A 409 -4.79 -9.37 0.73
N ARG A 410 -3.89 -9.02 -0.21
CA ARG A 410 -4.17 -9.16 -1.63
C ARG A 410 -4.35 -10.62 -2.05
N LEU A 411 -3.51 -11.54 -1.59
CA LEU A 411 -3.65 -12.99 -1.84
C LEU A 411 -4.99 -13.49 -1.29
N TRP A 412 -5.40 -13.03 -0.12
CA TRP A 412 -6.72 -13.36 0.45
C TRP A 412 -7.85 -12.91 -0.47
N SER A 413 -7.81 -11.66 -0.92
CA SER A 413 -8.80 -11.16 -1.87
C SER A 413 -8.81 -11.96 -3.19
N LEU A 414 -7.64 -12.31 -3.71
CA LEU A 414 -7.53 -13.11 -4.94
C LEU A 414 -8.15 -14.51 -4.77
N LEU A 415 -7.96 -15.14 -3.61
CA LEU A 415 -8.56 -16.44 -3.30
C LEU A 415 -10.08 -16.36 -3.12
N ASP A 416 -10.60 -15.24 -2.60
CA ASP A 416 -12.05 -14.97 -2.55
C ASP A 416 -12.65 -14.63 -3.93
N GLY A 417 -11.84 -14.18 -4.88
CA GLY A 417 -12.23 -13.94 -6.27
C GLY A 417 -12.34 -12.46 -6.66
N ILE A 418 -11.67 -11.58 -5.92
CA ILE A 418 -11.53 -10.17 -6.23
C ILE A 418 -10.05 -9.85 -6.43
N ASP A 419 -9.71 -9.19 -7.54
CA ASP A 419 -8.36 -8.79 -7.92
C ASP A 419 -8.16 -7.28 -7.67
N PRO A 420 -7.68 -6.88 -6.48
CA PRO A 420 -7.30 -5.49 -6.23
C PRO A 420 -5.88 -5.21 -6.81
N PRO A 421 -5.47 -3.94 -6.96
CA PRO A 421 -4.16 -3.59 -7.51
C PRO A 421 -2.98 -4.01 -6.61
N GLU A 422 -1.85 -4.39 -7.21
CA GLU A 422 -0.62 -4.63 -6.44
C GLU A 422 -0.05 -3.32 -5.86
N ASN A 423 0.32 -3.33 -4.57
CA ASN A 423 0.79 -2.14 -3.86
C ASN A 423 2.28 -1.84 -4.00
N MET A 424 3.10 -2.88 -4.10
CA MET A 424 4.55 -2.75 -4.21
C MET A 424 5.01 -3.45 -5.48
N VAL A 425 5.23 -2.64 -6.50
CA VAL A 425 5.55 -3.14 -7.84
C VAL A 425 7.04 -3.45 -7.98
N ARG A 426 7.88 -2.67 -7.28
CA ARG A 426 9.35 -2.75 -7.34
C ARG A 426 9.97 -2.79 -5.96
N CYS A 427 11.13 -3.44 -5.88
CA CYS A 427 11.96 -3.38 -4.69
C CYS A 427 12.49 -1.96 -4.49
N MET A 428 12.75 -1.55 -3.24
CA MET A 428 13.33 -0.25 -2.93
C MET A 428 14.57 0.06 -3.78
N SER A 429 15.45 -0.92 -3.96
CA SER A 429 16.67 -0.83 -4.79
C SER A 429 16.47 -0.89 -6.31
N ASP A 430 15.24 -1.11 -6.78
CA ASP A 430 14.85 -1.01 -8.21
C ASP A 430 14.07 0.31 -8.46
N ASN A 431 14.49 1.42 -7.83
CA ASN A 431 13.95 2.75 -8.05
C ASN A 431 15.07 3.80 -8.16
N TYR A 432 15.17 4.44 -9.33
CA TYR A 432 16.14 5.50 -9.62
C TYR A 432 15.53 6.92 -9.65
N SER A 433 14.20 7.02 -9.58
CA SER A 433 13.44 8.26 -9.67
C SER A 433 12.48 8.35 -8.49
N ALA A 434 12.41 9.52 -7.86
CA ALA A 434 11.53 9.75 -6.72
C ALA A 434 10.06 9.76 -7.17
N LEU A 435 9.77 10.37 -8.33
CA LEU A 435 8.43 10.36 -8.91
C LEU A 435 7.96 8.94 -9.26
N ALA A 436 8.84 8.13 -9.85
CA ALA A 436 8.64 6.72 -10.13
C ALA A 436 8.33 5.93 -8.86
N PHE A 437 9.18 6.11 -7.83
CA PHE A 437 9.04 5.46 -6.54
C PHE A 437 7.65 5.71 -5.92
N TRP A 438 7.20 6.98 -5.84
CA TRP A 438 5.89 7.31 -5.26
C TRP A 438 4.69 6.76 -6.05
N ARG A 439 4.84 6.49 -7.35
CA ARG A 439 3.80 5.82 -8.16
C ARG A 439 3.80 4.30 -7.98
N GLY A 440 4.97 3.72 -7.71
CA GLY A 440 5.17 2.28 -7.53
C GLY A 440 5.02 1.79 -6.09
N TRP A 441 5.19 2.69 -5.11
CA TRP A 441 5.03 2.47 -3.68
C TRP A 441 3.60 2.75 -3.24
N HIS A 442 3.01 1.84 -2.46
CA HIS A 442 1.61 1.91 -2.02
C HIS A 442 0.66 2.30 -3.18
N ARG A 443 0.84 1.65 -4.34
CA ARG A 443 0.25 2.07 -5.61
C ARG A 443 -1.27 2.23 -5.58
N SER A 444 -1.99 1.42 -4.81
CA SER A 444 -3.44 1.59 -4.67
C SER A 444 -3.82 2.95 -4.08
N PHE A 445 -3.05 3.41 -3.08
CA PHE A 445 -3.25 4.69 -2.43
C PHE A 445 -2.91 5.85 -3.36
N ASN A 446 -1.80 5.74 -4.10
CA ASN A 446 -1.45 6.74 -5.13
C ASN A 446 -2.58 6.89 -6.17
N ARG A 447 -3.16 5.77 -6.63
CA ARG A 447 -4.29 5.80 -7.57
C ARG A 447 -5.55 6.40 -6.95
N TRP A 448 -5.80 6.12 -5.68
CA TRP A 448 -6.91 6.71 -4.93
C TRP A 448 -6.74 8.24 -4.82
N ILE A 449 -5.56 8.71 -4.42
CA ILE A 449 -5.23 10.15 -4.34
C ILE A 449 -5.44 10.82 -5.69
N ILE A 450 -4.94 10.21 -6.76
CA ILE A 450 -5.07 10.78 -8.10
C ILE A 450 -6.55 10.94 -8.46
N ARG A 451 -7.37 9.92 -8.20
CA ARG A 451 -8.79 9.91 -8.57
C ARG A 451 -9.64 10.86 -7.72
N TYR A 452 -9.48 10.88 -6.41
CA TYR A 452 -10.40 11.58 -5.49
C TYR A 452 -9.89 12.94 -5.02
N ILE A 453 -8.61 13.25 -5.22
CA ILE A 453 -8.02 14.55 -4.85
C ILE A 453 -7.47 15.25 -6.09
N TYR A 454 -6.46 14.68 -6.75
CA TYR A 454 -5.69 15.39 -7.79
C TYR A 454 -6.52 15.75 -9.03
N VAL A 455 -7.27 14.79 -9.58
CA VAL A 455 -8.09 14.98 -10.79
C VAL A 455 -9.23 15.98 -10.53
N PRO A 456 -10.04 15.87 -9.45
CA PRO A 456 -11.07 16.86 -9.12
C PRO A 456 -10.55 18.29 -8.96
N MET A 457 -9.33 18.47 -8.44
CA MET A 457 -8.72 19.80 -8.33
C MET A 457 -8.17 20.34 -9.66
N GLY A 458 -8.32 19.62 -10.78
CA GLY A 458 -7.92 20.07 -12.12
C GLY A 458 -6.50 19.68 -12.53
N GLY A 459 -5.87 18.74 -11.83
CA GLY A 459 -4.50 18.30 -12.14
C GLY A 459 -4.32 17.67 -13.54
N SER A 460 -5.41 17.27 -14.21
CA SER A 460 -5.38 16.71 -15.56
C SER A 460 -5.75 17.69 -16.69
N GLN A 461 -6.03 18.97 -16.39
CA GLN A 461 -6.63 19.91 -17.36
C GLN A 461 -5.70 21.03 -17.86
N GLY A 462 -4.37 20.86 -17.78
CA GLY A 462 -3.44 21.85 -18.34
C GLY A 462 -3.51 23.25 -17.72
N GLY A 463 -3.93 23.34 -16.45
CA GLY A 463 -4.11 24.61 -15.74
C GLY A 463 -2.81 25.36 -15.43
N SER A 464 -2.93 26.55 -14.83
CA SER A 464 -1.79 27.39 -14.45
C SER A 464 -0.81 26.64 -13.52
N LYS A 465 0.48 26.97 -13.60
CA LYS A 465 1.54 26.38 -12.76
C LYS A 465 1.23 26.50 -11.26
N ILE A 466 0.56 27.58 -10.86
CA ILE A 466 0.11 27.83 -9.47
C ILE A 466 -0.93 26.79 -9.05
N ARG A 467 -1.91 26.47 -9.90
CA ARG A 467 -2.91 25.44 -9.62
C ARG A 467 -2.26 24.05 -9.50
N ALA A 468 -1.27 23.75 -10.33
CA ALA A 468 -0.50 22.51 -10.20
C ALA A 468 0.25 22.44 -8.85
N ALA A 469 0.90 23.53 -8.43
CA ALA A 469 1.59 23.60 -7.14
C ALA A 469 0.63 23.42 -5.95
N LEU A 470 -0.51 24.12 -5.97
CA LEU A 470 -1.57 23.95 -4.95
C LEU A 470 -2.11 22.52 -4.92
N ASN A 471 -2.30 21.89 -6.08
CA ASN A 471 -2.76 20.51 -6.14
C ASN A 471 -1.75 19.53 -5.52
N TYR A 472 -0.46 19.73 -5.77
CA TYR A 472 0.58 18.94 -5.11
C TYR A 472 0.57 19.17 -3.60
N LEU A 473 0.52 20.43 -3.16
CA LEU A 473 0.48 20.76 -1.73
C LEU A 473 -0.71 20.10 -1.03
N SER A 474 -1.92 20.20 -1.59
CA SER A 474 -3.11 19.55 -1.03
C SER A 474 -2.98 18.03 -0.96
N VAL A 475 -2.44 17.40 -2.01
CA VAL A 475 -2.18 15.94 -2.02
C VAL A 475 -1.22 15.55 -0.90
N PHE A 476 -0.07 16.21 -0.79
CA PHE A 476 0.94 15.85 0.20
C PHE A 476 0.51 16.18 1.62
N THR A 477 -0.23 17.27 1.82
CA THR A 477 -0.85 17.59 3.12
C THR A 477 -1.83 16.50 3.53
N PHE A 478 -2.71 16.04 2.63
CA PHE A 478 -3.61 14.93 2.95
C PHE A 478 -2.85 13.64 3.27
N VAL A 479 -1.81 13.31 2.50
CA VAL A 479 -0.95 12.14 2.77
C VAL A 479 -0.34 12.22 4.17
N ALA A 480 0.21 13.38 4.56
CA ALA A 480 0.80 13.57 5.87
C ALA A 480 -0.25 13.44 6.99
N LEU A 481 -1.40 14.12 6.86
CA LEU A 481 -2.50 14.07 7.81
C LEU A 481 -3.06 12.65 7.99
N TRP A 482 -3.15 11.88 6.90
CA TRP A 482 -3.64 10.51 6.92
C TRP A 482 -2.67 9.54 7.62
N HIS A 483 -1.36 9.81 7.53
CA HIS A 483 -0.33 8.96 8.14
C HIS A 483 -0.06 9.29 9.61
N ASP A 484 -0.02 10.57 9.99
CA ASP A 484 0.20 10.99 11.37
C ASP A 484 -0.50 12.33 11.66
N ILE A 485 -1.47 12.24 12.56
CA ILE A 485 -2.27 13.38 13.01
C ILE A 485 -1.49 14.25 14.00
N ASN A 486 -0.42 13.74 14.63
CA ASN A 486 0.47 14.53 15.50
C ASN A 486 1.38 15.50 14.72
N LEU A 487 1.21 15.60 13.40
CA LEU A 487 1.90 16.51 12.49
C LEU A 487 3.44 16.35 12.47
N ARG A 488 4.00 15.32 13.11
CA ARG A 488 5.45 15.08 13.09
C ARG A 488 5.90 14.67 11.70
N LEU A 489 5.07 13.90 11.00
CA LEU A 489 5.29 13.53 9.60
C LEU A 489 4.95 14.65 8.60
N LEU A 490 4.32 15.76 9.01
CA LEU A 490 4.01 16.86 8.11
C LEU A 490 5.27 17.55 7.61
N VAL A 491 6.20 17.83 8.53
CA VAL A 491 7.51 18.42 8.20
C VAL A 491 8.30 17.49 7.28
N TRP A 492 8.29 16.19 7.57
CA TRP A 492 8.90 15.18 6.69
C TRP A 492 8.24 15.16 5.31
N GLY A 493 6.91 15.21 5.22
CA GLY A 493 6.17 15.24 3.96
C GLY A 493 6.51 16.46 3.11
N TRP A 494 6.69 17.63 3.72
CA TRP A 494 7.15 18.85 3.03
C TRP A 494 8.60 18.75 2.57
N LEU A 495 9.50 18.16 3.38
CA LEU A 495 10.88 17.89 2.96
C LEU A 495 10.92 16.96 1.74
N VAL A 496 10.09 15.92 1.71
CA VAL A 496 9.96 15.03 0.56
C VAL A 496 9.54 15.79 -0.71
N VAL A 497 8.61 16.75 -0.61
CA VAL A 497 8.22 17.60 -1.75
C VAL A 497 9.41 18.41 -2.26
N LEU A 498 10.18 19.02 -1.36
CA LEU A 498 11.41 19.72 -1.72
C LEU A 498 12.41 18.78 -2.38
N PHE A 499 12.49 17.52 -1.95
CA PHE A 499 13.40 16.52 -2.53
C PHE A 499 12.99 16.02 -3.93
N VAL A 500 11.73 16.20 -4.33
CA VAL A 500 11.30 15.88 -5.71
C VAL A 500 11.62 17.03 -6.68
N LEU A 501 11.81 18.27 -6.20
CA LEU A 501 12.07 19.43 -7.04
C LEU A 501 13.34 19.31 -7.89
N PRO A 502 14.50 18.84 -7.37
CA PRO A 502 15.70 18.66 -8.19
C PRO A 502 15.47 17.74 -9.39
N GLU A 503 14.71 16.65 -9.24
CA GLU A 503 14.37 15.75 -10.34
C GLU A 503 13.54 16.48 -11.42
N ILE A 504 12.55 17.28 -10.99
CA ILE A 504 11.71 18.07 -11.90
C ILE A 504 12.57 19.12 -12.63
N ILE A 505 13.40 19.86 -11.91
CA ILE A 505 14.27 20.90 -12.48
C ILE A 505 15.26 20.27 -13.46
N ALA A 506 15.91 19.15 -13.11
CA ALA A 506 16.81 18.44 -13.99
C ALA A 506 16.10 17.97 -15.28
N THR A 507 14.88 17.44 -15.17
CA THR A 507 14.07 17.03 -16.34
C THR A 507 13.73 18.21 -17.26
N LEU A 508 13.55 19.41 -16.69
CA LEU A 508 13.32 20.64 -17.46
C LEU A 508 14.60 21.18 -18.12
N LEU A 509 15.74 21.12 -17.41
CA LEU A 509 17.04 21.58 -17.92
C LEU A 509 17.62 20.64 -18.99
N PHE A 510 17.40 19.33 -18.86
CA PHE A 510 17.91 18.29 -19.75
C PHE A 510 16.78 17.52 -20.45
N PRO A 511 16.01 18.16 -21.36
CA PRO A 511 14.89 17.51 -22.03
C PRO A 511 15.39 16.45 -23.01
N ALA A 512 14.81 15.24 -22.95
CA ALA A 512 15.18 14.10 -23.80
C ALA A 512 15.20 14.41 -25.31
N ARG A 513 14.38 15.36 -25.77
CA ARG A 513 14.33 15.77 -27.18
C ARG A 513 15.65 16.34 -27.70
N LYS A 514 16.43 17.03 -26.84
CA LYS A 514 17.72 17.63 -27.22
C LYS A 514 18.85 16.60 -27.33
N TRP A 515 18.64 15.39 -26.82
CA TRP A 515 19.68 14.35 -26.74
C TRP A 515 19.36 13.11 -27.58
N ARG A 516 18.43 13.24 -28.54
CA ARG A 516 18.00 12.13 -29.42
C ARG A 516 19.17 11.50 -30.19
N ASP A 517 20.13 12.32 -30.61
CA ASP A 517 21.28 11.89 -31.41
C ASP A 517 22.40 11.26 -30.55
N ARG A 518 22.33 11.39 -29.22
CA ARG A 518 23.33 10.87 -28.27
C ARG A 518 22.65 10.16 -27.09
N PRO A 519 21.97 9.02 -27.34
CA PRO A 519 21.17 8.33 -26.33
C PRO A 519 22.01 7.80 -25.15
N ASP A 520 23.27 7.42 -25.39
CA ASP A 520 24.18 6.96 -24.32
C ASP A 520 24.64 8.08 -23.40
N ALA A 521 25.02 9.23 -23.96
CA ALA A 521 25.37 10.40 -23.16
C ALA A 521 24.18 10.86 -22.31
N TYR A 522 22.97 10.84 -22.88
CA TYR A 522 21.76 11.16 -22.13
C TYR A 522 21.52 10.21 -20.97
N ARG A 523 21.69 8.90 -21.21
CA ARG A 523 21.56 7.87 -20.19
C ARG A 523 22.56 8.05 -19.05
N TRP A 524 23.81 8.42 -19.34
CA TRP A 524 24.80 8.71 -18.29
C TRP A 524 24.45 9.97 -17.49
N ILE A 525 23.96 11.03 -18.14
CA ILE A 525 23.44 12.22 -17.44
C ILE A 525 22.27 11.86 -16.52
N CYS A 526 21.32 11.06 -17.02
CA CYS A 526 20.23 10.54 -16.21
C CYS A 526 20.73 9.66 -15.06
N GLY A 527 21.80 8.90 -15.25
CA GLY A 527 22.44 8.10 -14.21
C GLY A 527 23.03 8.97 -13.09
N ALA A 528 23.72 10.05 -13.44
CA ALA A 528 24.23 11.01 -12.45
C ALA A 528 23.08 11.67 -11.67
N GLY A 529 21.99 12.06 -12.35
CA GLY A 529 20.78 12.56 -11.68
C GLY A 529 20.12 11.51 -10.78
N ALA A 530 20.09 10.25 -11.20
CA ALA A 530 19.55 9.13 -10.42
C ALA A 530 20.33 8.91 -9.12
N VAL A 531 21.67 9.00 -9.14
CA VAL A 531 22.50 8.91 -7.93
C VAL A 531 22.08 9.98 -6.92
N GLY A 532 21.92 11.23 -7.36
CA GLY A 532 21.45 12.32 -6.52
C GLY A 532 20.08 12.03 -5.89
N ASN A 533 19.13 11.58 -6.71
CA ASN A 533 17.78 11.21 -6.23
C ASN A 533 17.81 10.08 -5.21
N ILE A 534 18.58 9.00 -5.47
CA ILE A 534 18.68 7.85 -4.56
C ILE A 534 19.28 8.28 -3.23
N LEU A 535 20.39 9.04 -3.24
CA LEU A 535 21.04 9.52 -2.02
C LEU A 535 20.10 10.41 -1.20
N MET A 536 19.39 11.34 -1.85
CA MET A 536 18.41 12.20 -1.19
C MET A 536 17.26 11.39 -0.57
N MET A 537 16.70 10.44 -1.31
CA MET A 537 15.65 9.56 -0.80
C MET A 537 16.12 8.69 0.37
N MET A 538 17.34 8.15 0.29
CA MET A 538 17.92 7.40 1.40
C MET A 538 18.09 8.28 2.64
N ALA A 539 18.69 9.47 2.49
CA ALA A 539 18.86 10.40 3.60
C ALA A 539 17.52 10.80 4.26
N ALA A 540 16.53 11.16 3.45
CA ALA A 540 15.20 11.55 3.92
C ALA A 540 14.50 10.44 4.73
N ASN A 541 14.60 9.19 4.27
CA ASN A 541 13.97 8.06 4.93
C ASN A 541 14.75 7.58 6.16
N LEU A 542 16.08 7.74 6.15
CA LEU A 542 16.91 7.40 7.32
C LEU A 542 16.66 8.34 8.50
N VAL A 543 16.48 9.64 8.24
CA VAL A 543 16.09 10.62 9.28
C VAL A 543 14.72 10.28 9.85
N GLY A 544 13.75 9.99 8.97
CA GLY A 544 12.36 9.77 9.38
C GLY A 544 12.11 8.45 10.12
N PHE A 545 12.84 7.38 9.78
CA PHE A 545 12.46 6.02 10.18
C PHE A 545 13.59 5.13 10.74
N ALA A 546 14.85 5.57 10.75
CA ALA A 546 15.97 4.73 11.18
C ALA A 546 16.85 5.38 12.26
N VAL A 547 17.61 6.42 11.90
CA VAL A 547 18.76 6.88 12.72
C VAL A 547 18.49 8.22 13.41
N GLY A 548 17.39 8.91 13.07
CA GLY A 548 17.07 10.23 13.59
C GLY A 548 18.02 11.34 13.10
N LEU A 549 17.89 12.54 13.66
CA LEU A 549 18.71 13.71 13.29
C LEU A 549 20.16 13.57 13.77
N ASP A 550 20.37 13.05 14.98
CA ASP A 550 21.72 12.89 15.56
C ASP A 550 22.53 11.84 14.81
N GLY A 551 21.90 10.74 14.42
CA GLY A 551 22.51 9.72 13.58
C GLY A 551 22.83 10.20 12.17
N LEU A 552 21.96 11.02 11.56
CA LEU A 552 22.28 11.65 10.27
C LEU A 552 23.46 12.61 10.40
N LYS A 553 23.50 13.43 11.45
CA LYS A 553 24.61 14.36 11.68
C LYS A 553 25.94 13.61 11.80
N GLY A 554 25.99 12.54 12.60
CA GLY A 554 27.16 11.68 12.71
C GLY A 554 27.57 11.04 11.36
N LEU A 555 26.59 10.61 10.56
CA LEU A 555 26.83 10.09 9.21
C LEU A 555 27.42 11.15 8.27
N VAL A 556 26.85 12.35 8.24
CA VAL A 556 27.31 13.46 7.39
C VAL A 556 28.70 13.92 7.80
N ASP A 557 28.93 14.13 9.10
CA ASP A 557 30.23 14.55 9.62
C ASP A 557 31.31 13.49 9.35
N GLY A 558 30.97 12.21 9.50
CA GLY A 558 31.88 11.09 9.19
C GLY A 558 32.20 10.97 7.69
N ILE A 559 31.21 11.16 6.81
CA ILE A 559 31.36 11.06 5.36
C ILE A 559 32.09 12.27 4.77
N VAL A 560 31.72 13.49 5.16
CA VAL A 560 32.25 14.72 4.56
C VAL A 560 33.53 15.18 5.27
N GLY A 561 33.62 14.99 6.58
CA GLY A 561 34.71 15.49 7.40
C GLY A 561 36.00 14.68 7.31
N THR A 562 35.94 13.39 6.94
CA THR A 562 37.12 12.51 6.89
C THR A 562 37.57 12.21 5.45
N PHE A 563 38.87 11.97 5.25
CA PHE A 563 39.37 11.54 3.93
C PHE A 563 38.79 10.18 3.51
N GLY A 564 38.73 9.22 4.44
CA GLY A 564 38.10 7.92 4.20
C GLY A 564 36.60 8.03 3.87
N GLY A 565 35.87 8.92 4.53
CA GLY A 565 34.47 9.20 4.24
C GLY A 565 34.25 9.75 2.84
N ARG A 566 35.12 10.65 2.36
CA ARG A 566 35.06 11.21 1.00
C ARG A 566 35.34 10.15 -0.07
N ILE A 567 36.32 9.26 0.18
CA ILE A 567 36.58 8.11 -0.70
C ILE A 567 35.35 7.20 -0.75
N PHE A 568 34.76 6.90 0.41
CA PHE A 568 33.54 6.11 0.49
C PHE A 568 32.39 6.77 -0.29
N LEU A 569 32.20 8.09 -0.18
CA LEU A 569 31.16 8.80 -0.92
C LEU A 569 31.33 8.66 -2.44
N VAL A 570 32.56 8.81 -2.95
CA VAL A 570 32.85 8.62 -4.38
C VAL A 570 32.56 7.18 -4.81
N ALA A 571 32.99 6.19 -4.02
CA ALA A 571 32.72 4.77 -4.29
C ALA A 571 31.21 4.44 -4.23
N ALA A 572 30.48 5.03 -3.29
CA ALA A 572 29.03 4.89 -3.17
C ALA A 572 28.31 5.50 -4.38
N CYS A 573 28.70 6.71 -4.80
CA CYS A 573 28.19 7.33 -6.03
C CYS A 573 28.45 6.46 -7.27
N GLY A 574 29.65 5.90 -7.40
CA GLY A 574 29.99 4.98 -8.49
C GLY A 574 29.13 3.70 -8.46
N THR A 575 28.93 3.12 -7.27
CA THR A 575 28.08 1.94 -7.07
C THR A 575 26.63 2.21 -7.44
N LEU A 576 26.07 3.32 -6.95
CA LEU A 576 24.70 3.74 -7.27
C LEU A 576 24.55 4.07 -8.75
N PHE A 577 25.57 4.64 -9.38
CA PHE A 577 25.57 4.89 -10.81
C PHE A 577 25.45 3.58 -11.58
N VAL A 578 26.31 2.59 -11.30
CA VAL A 578 26.23 1.25 -11.91
C VAL A 578 24.85 0.62 -11.67
N GLY A 579 24.33 0.68 -10.45
CA GLY A 579 22.99 0.23 -10.12
C GLY A 579 21.91 0.90 -10.98
N SER A 580 21.97 2.22 -11.14
CA SER A 580 21.03 2.98 -11.98
C SER A 580 21.11 2.59 -13.46
N GLN A 581 22.30 2.30 -13.99
CA GLN A 581 22.46 1.88 -15.38
C GLN A 581 21.79 0.52 -15.61
N VAL A 582 22.00 -0.43 -14.68
CA VAL A 582 21.32 -1.73 -14.72
C VAL A 582 19.80 -1.57 -14.61
N MET A 583 19.30 -0.67 -13.76
CA MET A 583 17.87 -0.36 -13.69
C MET A 583 17.34 0.23 -15.01
N PHE A 584 18.08 1.09 -15.70
CA PHE A 584 17.67 1.63 -17.00
C PHE A 584 17.54 0.55 -18.07
N GLU A 585 18.52 -0.34 -18.19
CA GLU A 585 18.42 -1.47 -19.13
C GLU A 585 17.31 -2.44 -18.74
N TRP A 586 17.04 -2.61 -17.45
CA TRP A 586 15.89 -3.37 -16.99
C TRP A 586 14.56 -2.74 -17.45
N ARG A 587 14.43 -1.40 -17.40
CA ARG A 587 13.26 -0.69 -17.98
C ARG A 587 13.17 -0.83 -19.49
N GLU A 588 14.28 -0.80 -20.21
CA GLU A 588 14.28 -1.04 -21.66
C GLU A 588 13.91 -2.48 -21.99
N SER A 589 14.32 -3.45 -21.18
CA SER A 589 13.90 -4.86 -21.29
C SER A 589 12.40 -5.04 -21.11
N GLU A 590 11.79 -4.31 -20.17
CA GLU A 590 10.33 -4.26 -20.01
C GLU A 590 9.65 -3.63 -21.22
N LYS A 591 10.14 -2.49 -21.73
CA LYS A 591 9.59 -1.84 -22.93
C LYS A 591 9.66 -2.75 -24.16
N ARG A 592 10.76 -3.49 -24.35
CA ARG A 592 10.91 -4.48 -25.43
C ARG A 592 9.89 -5.62 -25.34
N ARG A 593 9.39 -5.92 -24.14
CA ARG A 593 8.29 -6.88 -23.89
C ARG A 593 6.89 -6.24 -23.93
N GLY A 594 6.80 -4.96 -24.29
CA GLY A 594 5.53 -4.21 -24.33
C GLY A 594 5.00 -3.78 -22.95
N ILE A 595 5.83 -3.87 -21.90
CA ILE A 595 5.45 -3.53 -20.53
C ILE A 595 5.76 -2.06 -20.27
N ASN A 596 4.77 -1.31 -19.80
CA ASN A 596 4.96 0.08 -19.38
C ASN A 596 4.18 0.36 -18.09
N LEU A 597 4.88 0.28 -16.96
CA LEU A 597 4.29 0.49 -15.64
C LEU A 597 3.95 1.96 -15.35
N LYS A 598 4.51 2.90 -16.16
CA LYS A 598 4.46 4.36 -15.93
C LYS A 598 4.98 4.80 -14.56
N CYS A 599 5.77 3.93 -13.93
CA CYS A 599 6.47 4.10 -12.67
C CYS A 599 7.87 3.51 -12.78
#